data_AF-A0A8J7MQF2-F1
#
_entry.id   AF-A0A8J7MQF2-F1
#
_cell.length_a   1.000
_cell.length_b   1.000
_cell.length_c   1.000
_cell.angle_alpha   90.00
_cell.angle_beta   90.00
_cell.angle_gamma   90.00
#
_symmetry.space_group_name_H-M   'P 1'
#
loop_
_entity.id
_entity.type
_entity.pdbx_description
1 polymer ?
#
loop_
_entity_poly.entity_id
_entity_poly.type
_entity_poly.pdbx_seq_one_letter_code
_entity_poly.pdbx_strand_id
1 'polypeptide(L)'
;MTYFKTKELTFWQKLLQVYWFTPKSYLLDEFILDQADLTIIRKNNTVFKAKLSSITTTYFVDDFQRREYTIIDTLGNKTRFKEIPDMLSVEEWVQITILLNASEAKYSKIIHWIRSLMGKR
;
A
#
# COMPACT_ATOMS: atom_id res chain seq x y z
N MET A 1 -16.70 0.98 6.02
CA MET A 1 -15.53 0.17 6.36
C MET A 1 -14.92 -0.39 5.09
N THR A 2 -13.66 -0.08 4.82
CA THR A 2 -12.87 -0.64 3.71
C THR A 2 -11.88 -1.64 4.28
N TYR A 3 -11.84 -2.85 3.71
CA TYR A 3 -10.99 -3.94 4.17
C TYR A 3 -10.35 -4.66 3.01
N PHE A 4 -9.02 -4.81 3.04
CA PHE A 4 -8.26 -5.62 2.11
C PHE A 4 -7.37 -6.60 2.88
N LYS A 5 -7.43 -7.87 2.50
CA LYS A 5 -6.55 -8.92 3.01
C LYS A 5 -5.70 -9.43 1.86
N THR A 6 -4.40 -9.34 2.03
CA THR A 6 -3.46 -9.83 1.04
C THR A 6 -3.53 -11.35 0.93
N LYS A 7 -3.39 -11.86 -0.30
CA LYS A 7 -3.35 -13.31 -0.54
C LYS A 7 -2.10 -13.92 0.09
N GLU A 8 -2.18 -15.22 0.40
CA GLU A 8 -0.96 -15.96 0.69
C GLU A 8 -0.05 -15.98 -0.54
N LEU A 9 1.24 -15.72 -0.31
CA LEU A 9 2.22 -15.78 -1.39
C LEU A 9 2.40 -17.23 -1.84
N THR A 10 2.25 -17.45 -3.13
CA THR A 10 2.64 -18.68 -3.82
C THR A 10 4.14 -18.95 -3.65
N PHE A 11 4.56 -20.19 -3.92
CA PHE A 11 5.97 -20.56 -3.89
C PHE A 11 6.85 -19.62 -4.72
N TRP A 12 6.43 -19.30 -5.95
CA TRP A 12 7.17 -18.38 -6.83
C TRP A 12 7.26 -16.97 -6.27
N GLN A 13 6.19 -16.46 -5.65
CA GLN A 13 6.22 -15.15 -5.00
C GLN A 13 7.11 -15.14 -3.75
N LYS A 14 7.19 -16.23 -2.99
CA LYS A 14 8.14 -16.37 -1.88
C LYS A 14 9.58 -16.40 -2.39
N LEU A 15 9.85 -17.05 -3.53
CA LEU A 15 11.16 -17.02 -4.16
C LEU A 15 11.52 -15.60 -4.64
N LEU A 16 10.58 -14.91 -5.28
CA LEU A 16 10.72 -13.52 -5.69
C LEU A 16 10.94 -12.58 -4.49
N GLN A 17 10.25 -12.81 -3.37
CA GLN A 17 10.45 -12.08 -2.12
C GLN A 17 11.90 -12.17 -1.63
N VAL A 18 12.49 -13.37 -1.68
CA VAL A 18 13.89 -13.61 -1.30
C VAL A 18 14.85 -12.93 -2.28
N TYR A 19 14.63 -13.13 -3.59
CA TYR A 19 15.45 -12.55 -4.65
C TYR A 19 15.47 -11.01 -4.61
N TRP A 20 14.34 -10.40 -4.25
CA TRP A 20 14.19 -8.95 -4.15
C TRP A 20 14.42 -8.40 -2.75
N PHE A 21 15.01 -9.20 -1.85
CA PHE A 21 15.34 -8.81 -0.47
C PHE A 21 14.20 -8.06 0.23
N THR A 22 12.95 -8.47 0.01
CA THR A 22 11.76 -7.79 0.57
C THR A 22 11.34 -8.50 1.85
N PRO A 23 11.71 -8.00 3.04
CA PRO A 23 11.42 -8.70 4.28
C PRO A 23 9.92 -8.73 4.56
N LYS A 24 9.45 -9.72 5.32
CA LYS A 24 8.03 -9.81 5.75
C LYS A 24 7.55 -8.54 6.47
N SER A 25 8.46 -7.83 7.13
CA SER A 25 8.18 -6.55 7.79
C SER A 25 7.82 -5.42 6.83
N TYR A 26 7.99 -5.61 5.52
CA TYR A 26 7.59 -4.68 4.46
C TYR A 26 6.41 -5.23 3.64
N LEU A 27 5.85 -6.37 4.00
CA LEU A 27 4.69 -6.91 3.30
C LEU A 27 3.43 -6.56 4.06
N LEU A 28 2.49 -5.97 3.33
CA LEU A 28 1.13 -5.78 3.81
C LEU A 28 0.51 -7.17 4.05
N ASP A 29 -0.19 -7.31 5.18
CA ASP A 29 -1.04 -8.46 5.44
C ASP A 29 -2.51 -8.03 5.33
N GLU A 30 -2.88 -6.99 6.08
CA GLU A 30 -4.21 -6.44 6.10
C GLU A 30 -4.18 -4.91 6.08
N PHE A 31 -5.09 -4.33 5.31
CA PHE A 31 -5.37 -2.90 5.28
C PHE A 31 -6.82 -2.70 5.69
N ILE A 32 -7.04 -1.96 6.78
CA ILE A 32 -8.36 -1.69 7.33
C ILE A 32 -8.49 -0.17 7.45
N LEU A 33 -9.54 0.38 6.86
CA LEU A 33 -9.94 1.76 7.08
C LEU A 33 -11.39 1.78 7.55
N ASP A 34 -11.60 2.14 8.80
CA ASP A 34 -12.94 2.33 9.35
C ASP A 34 -13.17 3.80 9.68
N GLN A 35 -14.11 4.42 8.99
CA GLN A 35 -14.34 5.87 9.00
C GLN A 35 -13.06 6.67 8.70
N ALA A 36 -12.32 7.06 9.73
CA ALA A 36 -11.04 7.77 9.62
C ALA A 36 -9.88 7.05 10.33
N ASP A 37 -10.12 5.91 10.96
CA ASP A 37 -9.10 5.13 11.66
C ASP A 37 -8.47 4.11 10.70
N LEU A 38 -7.20 4.35 10.39
CA LEU A 38 -6.38 3.49 9.54
C LEU A 38 -5.67 2.46 10.43
N THR A 39 -5.84 1.18 10.10
CA THR A 39 -5.05 0.08 10.65
C THR A 39 -4.33 -0.65 9.52
N ILE A 40 -3.01 -0.78 9.66
CA ILE A 40 -2.15 -1.52 8.73
C ILE A 40 -1.50 -2.65 9.51
N ILE A 41 -1.74 -3.87 9.08
CA ILE A 41 -1.13 -5.08 9.63
C ILE A 41 -0.15 -5.60 8.59
N ARG A 42 1.07 -5.91 9.02
CA ARG A 42 2.13 -6.45 8.15
C ARG A 42 2.29 -7.94 8.38
N LYS A 43 2.86 -8.68 7.41
CA LYS A 43 3.00 -10.16 7.48
C LYS A 43 3.96 -10.67 8.57
N ASN A 44 4.58 -9.77 9.32
CA ASN A 44 5.30 -10.08 10.57
C ASN A 44 4.47 -9.79 11.83
N ASN A 45 3.15 -9.63 11.70
CA ASN A 45 2.19 -9.32 12.76
C ASN A 45 2.37 -7.94 13.43
N THR A 46 3.19 -7.06 12.86
CA THR A 46 3.29 -5.69 13.38
C THR A 46 2.11 -4.86 12.91
N VAL A 47 1.55 -4.09 13.84
CA VAL A 47 0.33 -3.31 13.62
C VAL A 47 0.67 -1.83 13.74
N PHE A 48 0.19 -1.05 12.78
CA PHE A 48 0.23 0.41 12.80
C PHE A 48 -1.21 0.92 12.82
N LYS A 49 -1.51 1.84 13.73
CA LYS A 49 -2.83 2.48 13.85
C LYS A 49 -2.66 3.98 13.93
N ALA A 50 -3.39 4.71 13.09
CA ALA A 50 -3.39 6.17 13.10
C ALA A 50 -4.68 6.70 12.48
N LYS A 51 -5.01 7.97 12.73
CA LYS A 51 -6.09 8.64 11.99
C LYS A 51 -5.59 9.03 10.60
N LEU A 52 -6.42 8.88 9.58
CA LEU A 52 -6.08 9.25 8.21
C LEU A 52 -5.73 10.75 8.10
N SER A 53 -6.33 11.60 8.93
CA SER A 53 -6.03 13.03 9.01
C SER A 53 -4.70 13.36 9.71
N SER A 54 -4.10 12.40 10.42
CA SER A 54 -2.88 12.58 11.21
C SER A 54 -1.68 11.84 10.61
N ILE A 55 -1.76 11.44 9.35
CA ILE A 55 -0.68 10.75 8.65
C ILE A 55 -0.20 11.53 7.44
N THR A 56 1.08 11.39 7.15
CA THR A 56 1.70 11.77 5.89
C THR A 56 2.10 10.50 5.16
N THR A 57 1.75 10.42 3.89
CA THR A 57 2.08 9.26 3.05
C THR A 57 3.08 9.67 1.98
N THR A 58 4.15 8.91 1.85
CA THR A 58 5.06 8.96 0.70
C THR A 58 4.84 7.74 -0.17
N TYR A 59 4.64 7.98 -1.46
CA TYR A 59 4.47 6.96 -2.49
C TYR A 59 5.70 6.93 -3.38
N PHE A 60 6.25 5.72 -3.58
CA PHE A 60 7.38 5.48 -4.47
C PHE A 60 7.07 4.27 -5.37
N VAL A 61 7.57 4.33 -6.61
CA VAL A 61 7.56 3.21 -7.54
C VAL A 61 9.01 2.85 -7.80
N ASP A 62 9.38 1.60 -7.55
CA ASP A 62 10.75 1.15 -7.79
C ASP A 62 11.03 0.85 -9.28
N ASP A 63 12.28 0.52 -9.59
CA ASP A 63 12.74 0.25 -10.96
C ASP A 63 12.00 -0.93 -11.64
N PHE A 64 11.30 -1.75 -10.84
CA PHE A 64 10.50 -2.88 -11.31
C PHE A 64 9.00 -2.56 -11.35
N GLN A 65 8.62 -1.28 -11.32
CA GLN A 65 7.23 -0.80 -11.34
C GLN A 65 6.40 -1.23 -10.13
N ARG A 66 7.03 -1.57 -8.99
CA ARG A 66 6.31 -2.00 -7.79
C ARG A 66 6.07 -0.84 -6.85
N ARG A 67 4.86 -0.80 -6.29
CA ARG A 67 4.41 0.25 -5.39
C ARG A 67 5.00 0.10 -3.99
N GLU A 68 5.37 1.21 -3.40
CA GLU A 68 5.82 1.27 -2.03
C GLU A 68 5.22 2.48 -1.32
N TYR A 69 4.71 2.23 -0.11
CA TYR A 69 4.16 3.26 0.76
C TYR A 69 5.00 3.35 2.02
N THR A 70 5.38 4.59 2.36
CA THR A 70 5.87 4.95 3.68
C THR A 70 4.86 5.88 4.32
N ILE A 71 4.36 5.53 5.49
CA ILE A 71 3.35 6.30 6.22
C ILE A 71 3.95 6.69 7.57
N ILE A 72 3.84 7.96 7.91
CA ILE A 72 4.36 8.53 9.15
C ILE A 72 3.21 9.27 9.83
N ASP A 73 2.94 9.00 11.11
CA ASP A 73 1.96 9.77 11.87
C ASP A 73 2.57 11.05 12.47
N THR A 74 1.73 11.94 13.00
CA THR A 74 2.17 13.18 13.67
C THR A 74 3.00 12.94 14.94
N LEU A 75 2.98 11.72 15.48
CA LEU A 75 3.77 11.32 16.65
C LEU A 75 5.14 10.75 16.26
N GLY A 76 5.43 10.63 14.95
CA GLY A 76 6.67 10.09 14.41
C GLY A 76 6.70 8.56 14.27
N ASN A 77 5.60 7.86 14.55
CA ASN A 77 5.50 6.44 14.26
C ASN A 77 5.44 6.23 12.76
N LYS A 78 6.19 5.25 12.27
CA LYS A 78 6.28 4.95 10.84
C LYS A 78 5.91 3.51 10.53
N THR A 79 5.19 3.33 9.43
CA THR A 79 5.01 2.03 8.79
C THR A 79 5.40 2.11 7.32
N ARG A 80 5.88 0.99 6.79
CA ARG A 80 6.30 0.87 5.40
C ARG A 80 5.79 -0.47 4.88
N PHE A 81 5.20 -0.46 3.69
CA PHE A 81 4.87 -1.69 3.00
C PHE A 81 5.03 -1.54 1.48
N LYS A 82 5.35 -2.67 0.85
CA LYS A 82 5.73 -2.80 -0.55
C LYS A 82 4.86 -3.84 -1.24
N GLU A 83 4.57 -3.59 -2.49
CA GLU A 83 3.88 -4.51 -3.37
C GLU A 83 4.77 -5.68 -3.80
N ILE A 84 4.18 -6.87 -3.75
CA ILE A 84 4.60 -8.03 -4.54
C ILE A 84 3.49 -8.30 -5.56
N PRO A 85 3.82 -8.64 -6.83
CA PRO A 85 2.82 -8.98 -7.84
C PRO A 85 1.79 -9.98 -7.31
N ASP A 86 0.51 -9.75 -7.62
CA ASP A 86 -0.66 -10.55 -7.23
C ASP A 86 -0.92 -10.67 -5.71
N MET A 87 -0.25 -9.89 -4.86
CA MET A 87 -0.56 -9.83 -3.42
C MET A 87 -1.94 -9.20 -3.15
N LEU A 88 -2.33 -8.23 -3.97
CA LEU A 88 -3.65 -7.61 -4.08
C LEU A 88 -3.97 -7.39 -5.56
N SER A 89 -5.25 -7.23 -5.90
CA SER A 89 -5.67 -6.84 -7.25
C SER A 89 -5.24 -5.41 -7.59
N VAL A 90 -5.23 -5.09 -8.89
CA VAL A 90 -4.90 -3.74 -9.35
C VAL A 90 -5.89 -2.72 -8.79
N GLU A 91 -7.18 -3.07 -8.74
CA GLU A 91 -8.26 -2.25 -8.22
C GLU A 91 -8.10 -1.98 -6.71
N GLU A 92 -7.74 -3.00 -5.94
CA GLU A 92 -7.49 -2.88 -4.49
C GLU A 92 -6.32 -1.91 -4.23
N TRP A 93 -5.23 -2.04 -4.98
CA TRP A 93 -4.11 -1.11 -4.88
C TRP A 93 -4.47 0.31 -5.29
N VAL A 94 -5.28 0.48 -6.33
CA VAL A 94 -5.77 1.81 -6.74
C VAL A 94 -6.62 2.43 -5.62
N GLN A 95 -7.49 1.65 -4.97
CA GLN A 95 -8.27 2.13 -3.84
C GLN A 95 -7.39 2.53 -2.65
N ILE A 96 -6.41 1.70 -2.27
CA ILE A 96 -5.42 2.05 -1.23
C ILE A 96 -4.70 3.35 -1.58
N THR A 97 -4.29 3.51 -2.85
CA THR A 97 -3.63 4.73 -3.33
C THR A 97 -4.52 5.96 -3.14
N ILE A 98 -5.77 5.87 -3.57
CA ILE A 98 -6.74 6.97 -3.46
C ILE A 98 -6.95 7.32 -1.99
N LEU A 99 -7.21 6.33 -1.14
CA LEU A 99 -7.47 6.55 0.29
C LEU A 99 -6.29 7.19 1.02
N LEU A 100 -5.07 6.71 0.77
CA LEU A 100 -3.87 7.22 1.45
C LEU A 100 -3.38 8.57 0.93
N ASN A 101 -3.71 8.94 -0.31
CA ASN A 101 -3.35 10.23 -0.90
C ASN A 101 -4.51 11.24 -0.91
N ALA A 102 -5.66 10.87 -0.34
CA ALA A 102 -6.86 11.70 -0.40
C ALA A 102 -6.73 13.05 0.32
N SER A 103 -5.75 13.19 1.20
CA SER A 103 -5.47 14.41 1.96
C SER A 103 -4.50 15.37 1.27
N GLU A 104 -3.78 14.94 0.22
CA GLU A 104 -2.85 15.81 -0.51
C GLU A 104 -3.43 16.29 -1.84
N ALA A 105 -3.25 17.57 -2.16
CA ALA A 105 -3.59 18.20 -3.44
C ALA A 105 -2.82 17.63 -4.68
N LYS A 106 -2.26 16.41 -4.59
CA LYS A 106 -1.56 15.66 -5.65
C LYS A 106 -2.49 14.82 -6.55
N TYR A 107 -3.80 14.98 -6.42
CA TYR A 107 -4.81 14.23 -7.19
C TYR A 107 -4.65 14.29 -8.72
N SER A 108 -4.13 15.39 -9.28
CA SER A 108 -4.12 15.56 -10.75
C SER A 108 -3.20 14.58 -11.48
N LYS A 109 -2.03 14.24 -10.92
CA LYS A 109 -1.09 13.27 -11.53
C LYS A 109 -1.59 11.83 -11.44
N ILE A 110 -2.22 11.46 -10.31
CA ILE A 110 -2.72 10.10 -10.08
C ILE A 110 -3.93 9.81 -10.97
N ILE A 111 -4.86 10.75 -11.11
CA ILE A 111 -6.04 10.59 -11.99
C ILE A 111 -5.62 10.47 -13.46
N HIS A 112 -4.64 11.27 -13.91
CA HIS A 112 -4.12 11.19 -15.28
C HIS A 112 -3.50 9.80 -15.57
N TRP A 113 -2.77 9.24 -14.61
CA TRP A 113 -2.17 7.91 -14.73
C TRP A 113 -3.20 6.77 -14.67
N ILE A 114 -4.18 6.83 -13.76
CA ILE A 114 -5.28 5.86 -13.69
C ILE A 114 -6.08 5.86 -15.01
N ARG A 115 -6.35 7.03 -15.60
CA ARG A 115 -6.98 7.14 -16.92
C ARG A 115 -6.12 6.54 -18.04
N SER A 116 -4.79 6.68 -17.98
CA SER A 116 -3.88 6.06 -18.94
C SER A 116 -3.87 4.53 -18.88
N LEU A 117 -4.05 3.95 -17.69
CA LEU A 117 -4.16 2.50 -17.50
C LEU A 117 -5.52 1.94 -17.96
N MET A 118 -6.60 2.68 -17.74
CA MET A 118 -7.95 2.24 -18.13
C MET A 118 -8.27 2.47 -19.62
N GLY A 119 -7.60 3.41 -20.28
CA GLY A 119 -7.83 3.75 -21.70
C GLY A 119 -7.04 2.91 -22.73
N LYS A 120 -6.29 1.89 -22.28
CA LYS A 120 -5.54 0.96 -23.15
C LYS A 120 -6.25 -0.39 -23.32
N ARG A 121 -7.57 -0.37 -23.52
CA ARG A 121 -8.35 -1.53 -23.98
C ARG A 121 -8.87 -1.29 -25.38
#